data_AF-A0A8B9U3T9-F1
#
_entry.id   AF-A0A8B9U3T9-F1
#
_cell.length_a   1.000
_cell.length_b   1.000
_cell.length_c   1.000
_cell.angle_alpha   90.00
_cell.angle_beta   90.00
_cell.angle_gamma   90.00
#
_symmetry.space_group_name_H-M   'P 1'
#
loop_
_entity.id
_entity.type
_entity.pdbx_description
1 polymer ?
#
loop_
_entity_poly.entity_id
_entity_poly.type
_entity_poly.pdbx_seq_one_letter_code
_entity_poly.pdbx_strand_id
1 'polypeptide(L)'
;MLFLVLKHRRNYLQDQIPKIEFTEEEVKTWGTVYQELNKFYPAHACREYLKNLPLLKYCGYRENNIPQLEDVSLFLKEHAGFTIRLVDICLSLRDFLVGLAFRVFHCTRYVRNDDVFFFSLFSNDTCHELLGHISLLAEPCFAQFWEIGLASLGASNEAVQKLATCYFFPVEFGLCKQEGQLRVYGASLLSSISGLKHLLSGSAKVKPFDPKVTCKQECLITTFQEVYFVSESFEEAKEKMREFAKTIKHPFGMQYNPYTQSVQILKDTKSIASVVNELRHELDIVSDALSKMGKQLEVKHSHHRCGVLSNSILFPAVFFLGL
;
A
#
# COMPACT_ATOMS: atom_id res chain seq x y z
N MET A 1 15.18 17.45 -27.80
CA MET A 1 14.67 16.24 -27.11
C MET A 1 13.84 16.55 -25.85
N LEU A 2 14.02 17.70 -25.18
CA LEU A 2 13.16 18.14 -24.06
C LEU A 2 11.76 18.65 -24.48
N PHE A 3 11.59 19.06 -25.75
CA PHE A 3 10.34 19.62 -26.27
C PHE A 3 9.30 18.56 -26.71
N LEU A 4 9.71 17.32 -26.95
CA LEU A 4 8.78 16.24 -27.34
C LEU A 4 8.08 15.59 -26.13
N VAL A 5 8.73 15.58 -24.96
CA VAL A 5 8.13 15.11 -23.70
C VAL A 5 6.99 16.02 -23.22
N LEU A 6 7.02 17.31 -23.57
CA LEU A 6 5.99 18.27 -23.17
C LEU A 6 4.73 18.23 -24.04
N LYS A 7 4.80 17.68 -25.27
CA LYS A 7 3.62 17.63 -26.16
C LYS A 7 2.64 16.53 -25.76
N HIS A 8 3.11 15.46 -25.11
CA HIS A 8 2.23 14.47 -24.48
C HIS A 8 1.71 14.92 -23.10
N ARG A 9 2.32 15.90 -22.42
CA ARG A 9 1.82 16.40 -21.13
C ARG A 9 0.49 17.17 -21.19
N ARG A 10 0.07 17.66 -22.36
CA ARG A 10 -1.12 18.54 -22.46
C ARG A 10 -2.47 17.83 -22.29
N ASN A 11 -2.54 16.52 -22.52
CA ASN A 11 -3.80 15.78 -22.36
C ASN A 11 -3.96 15.12 -20.98
N TYR A 12 -2.90 15.04 -20.17
CA TYR A 12 -2.94 14.40 -18.84
C TYR A 12 -3.04 15.39 -17.68
N LEU A 13 -3.37 16.67 -17.94
CA LEU A 13 -3.73 17.68 -16.94
C LEU A 13 -5.27 17.78 -16.82
N GLN A 14 -5.98 16.67 -17.00
CA GLN A 14 -7.41 16.63 -16.70
C GLN A 14 -7.57 16.31 -15.22
N ASP A 15 -8.37 17.13 -14.52
CA ASP A 15 -8.70 16.93 -13.10
C ASP A 15 -9.52 15.65 -12.86
N GLN A 16 -10.08 15.06 -13.92
CA GLN A 16 -10.86 13.81 -13.88
C GLN A 16 -10.36 12.84 -14.95
N ILE A 17 -10.30 11.56 -14.58
CA ILE A 17 -9.92 10.47 -15.48
C ILE A 17 -11.09 10.22 -16.46
N PRO A 18 -10.84 10.17 -17.78
CA PRO A 18 -11.90 9.93 -18.75
C PRO A 18 -12.55 8.57 -18.51
N LYS A 19 -13.87 8.51 -18.63
CA LYS A 19 -14.62 7.24 -18.59
C LYS A 19 -14.27 6.39 -19.80
N ILE A 20 -14.15 5.10 -19.57
CA ILE A 20 -13.79 4.12 -20.59
C ILE A 20 -15.01 3.25 -20.86
N GLU A 21 -15.42 3.20 -22.13
CA GLU A 21 -16.42 2.27 -22.62
C GLU A 21 -15.74 0.96 -22.99
N PHE A 22 -15.92 -0.06 -22.14
CA PHE A 22 -15.42 -1.41 -22.38
C PHE A 22 -16.39 -2.19 -23.26
N THR A 23 -15.84 -2.99 -24.17
CA THR A 23 -16.61 -3.89 -25.03
C THR A 23 -17.15 -5.09 -24.24
N GLU A 24 -18.17 -5.76 -24.78
CA GLU A 24 -18.75 -6.96 -24.14
C GLU A 24 -17.72 -8.10 -23.99
N GLU A 25 -16.78 -8.21 -24.94
CA GLU A 25 -15.69 -9.18 -24.89
C GLU A 25 -14.76 -8.90 -23.70
N GLU A 26 -14.30 -7.65 -23.55
CA GLU A 26 -13.45 -7.24 -22.42
C GLU A 26 -14.13 -7.45 -21.06
N VAL A 27 -15.42 -7.14 -20.95
CA VAL A 27 -16.20 -7.36 -19.72
C VAL A 27 -16.30 -8.85 -19.41
N LYS A 28 -16.45 -9.71 -20.43
CA LYS A 28 -16.50 -11.17 -20.25
C LYS A 28 -15.15 -11.74 -19.80
N THR A 29 -14.04 -11.27 -20.38
CA THR A 29 -12.69 -11.64 -19.96
C THR A 29 -12.47 -11.25 -18.49
N TRP A 30 -12.81 -10.01 -18.12
CA TRP A 30 -12.77 -9.53 -16.73
C TRP A 30 -13.60 -10.42 -15.79
N GLY A 31 -14.85 -10.71 -16.15
CA GLY A 31 -15.75 -11.49 -15.31
C GLY A 31 -15.21 -12.88 -15.00
N THR A 32 -14.59 -13.53 -15.99
CA THR A 32 -13.99 -14.84 -15.80
C THR A 32 -12.76 -14.77 -14.88
N VAL A 33 -11.87 -13.80 -15.09
CA VAL A 33 -10.70 -13.58 -14.22
C VAL A 33 -11.14 -13.26 -12.78
N TYR A 34 -12.13 -12.38 -12.63
CA TYR A 34 -12.71 -12.00 -11.35
C TYR A 34 -13.28 -13.21 -10.60
N GLN A 35 -14.10 -14.03 -11.27
CA GLN A 35 -14.71 -15.21 -10.65
C GLN A 35 -13.69 -16.24 -10.21
N GLU A 36 -12.73 -16.56 -11.07
CA GLU A 36 -11.72 -17.56 -10.76
C GLU A 36 -10.82 -17.09 -9.60
N LEU A 37 -10.32 -15.86 -9.63
CA LEU A 37 -9.47 -15.33 -8.56
C LEU A 37 -10.20 -15.23 -7.21
N ASN A 38 -11.49 -14.87 -7.20
CA ASN A 38 -12.28 -14.81 -5.96
C ASN A 38 -12.42 -16.18 -5.26
N LYS A 39 -12.33 -17.29 -6.00
CA LYS A 39 -12.28 -18.63 -5.39
C LYS A 39 -10.96 -18.89 -4.65
N PHE A 40 -9.86 -18.28 -5.10
CA PHE A 40 -8.52 -18.48 -4.53
C PHE A 40 -8.19 -17.56 -3.35
N TYR A 41 -8.72 -16.33 -3.33
CA TYR A 41 -8.34 -15.32 -2.34
C TYR A 41 -8.49 -15.76 -0.88
N PRO A 42 -9.60 -16.39 -0.43
CA PRO A 42 -9.76 -16.73 0.98
C PRO A 42 -8.66 -17.66 1.53
N ALA A 43 -8.14 -18.54 0.67
CA ALA A 43 -7.12 -19.51 1.05
C ALA A 43 -5.69 -18.96 0.98
N HIS A 44 -5.42 -17.98 0.12
CA HIS A 44 -4.03 -17.60 -0.22
C HIS A 44 -3.71 -16.12 -0.02
N ALA A 45 -4.67 -15.22 -0.20
CA ALA A 45 -4.43 -13.78 -0.07
C ALA A 45 -4.16 -13.39 1.38
N CYS A 46 -3.37 -12.33 1.57
CA CYS A 46 -3.15 -11.72 2.87
C CYS A 46 -4.42 -11.11 3.46
N ARG A 47 -4.45 -10.97 4.79
CA ARG A 47 -5.58 -10.45 5.55
C ARG A 47 -5.98 -9.04 5.10
N GLU A 48 -5.01 -8.18 4.81
CA GLU A 48 -5.22 -6.79 4.40
C GLU A 48 -5.92 -6.73 3.03
N TYR A 49 -5.54 -7.60 2.10
CA TYR A 49 -6.24 -7.74 0.82
C TYR A 49 -7.70 -8.17 1.02
N LEU A 50 -7.94 -9.20 1.84
CA LEU A 50 -9.28 -9.73 2.11
C LEU A 50 -10.18 -8.75 2.86
N LYS A 51 -9.59 -7.87 3.69
CA LYS A 51 -10.29 -6.79 4.39
C LYS A 51 -10.78 -5.71 3.43
N ASN A 52 -9.98 -5.33 2.43
CA ASN A 52 -10.28 -4.22 1.53
C ASN A 52 -11.10 -4.64 0.30
N LEU A 53 -10.97 -5.89 -0.14
CA LEU A 53 -11.69 -6.40 -1.32
C LEU A 53 -13.22 -6.19 -1.27
N PRO A 54 -13.94 -6.40 -0.14
CA PRO A 54 -15.36 -6.10 -0.06
C PRO A 54 -15.70 -4.61 -0.23
N LEU A 55 -14.80 -3.71 0.19
CA LEU A 55 -14.99 -2.26 0.07
C LEU A 55 -14.90 -1.82 -1.40
N LEU A 56 -14.08 -2.49 -2.20
CA LEU A 56 -13.99 -2.22 -3.63
C LEU A 56 -15.29 -2.50 -4.39
N LYS A 57 -16.23 -3.26 -3.82
CA LYS A 57 -17.57 -3.42 -4.40
C LYS A 57 -18.33 -2.10 -4.51
N TYR A 58 -18.04 -1.11 -3.64
CA TYR A 58 -18.60 0.23 -3.74
C TYR A 58 -18.09 0.99 -4.97
N CYS A 59 -16.89 0.67 -5.47
CA CYS A 59 -16.31 1.19 -6.71
C CYS A 59 -16.78 0.44 -7.97
N GLY A 60 -17.79 -0.44 -7.85
CA GLY A 60 -18.33 -1.17 -9.00
C GLY A 60 -17.60 -2.46 -9.36
N TYR A 61 -16.78 -3.02 -8.46
CA TYR A 61 -16.15 -4.34 -8.67
C TYR A 61 -17.22 -5.44 -8.68
N ARG A 62 -17.54 -5.93 -9.87
CA ARG A 62 -18.49 -7.03 -10.11
C ARG A 62 -18.01 -7.85 -11.29
N GLU A 63 -18.45 -9.10 -11.39
CA GLU A 63 -18.13 -9.97 -12.52
C GLU A 63 -18.61 -9.41 -13.87
N ASN A 64 -19.70 -8.65 -13.88
CA ASN A 64 -20.31 -8.10 -15.09
C ASN A 64 -19.98 -6.61 -15.33
N ASN A 65 -19.04 -6.04 -14.58
CA ASN A 65 -18.70 -4.63 -14.69
C ASN A 65 -17.23 -4.37 -14.34
N ILE A 66 -16.50 -3.77 -15.28
CA ILE A 66 -15.14 -3.29 -15.05
C ILE A 66 -15.22 -1.94 -14.33
N PRO A 67 -14.60 -1.78 -13.14
CA PRO A 67 -14.55 -0.53 -12.40
C PRO A 67 -13.95 0.62 -13.22
N GLN A 68 -14.52 1.82 -13.08
CA GLN A 68 -13.96 3.02 -13.69
C GLN A 68 -12.81 3.54 -12.82
N LEU A 69 -11.71 3.96 -13.47
CA LEU A 69 -10.51 4.41 -12.77
C LEU A 69 -10.75 5.64 -11.90
N GLU A 70 -11.67 6.53 -12.28
CA GLU A 70 -12.03 7.71 -11.49
C GLU A 70 -12.62 7.32 -10.12
N ASP A 71 -13.59 6.41 -10.11
CA ASP A 71 -14.26 5.94 -8.88
C ASP A 71 -13.25 5.25 -7.95
N VAL A 72 -12.30 4.52 -8.52
CA VAL A 72 -11.21 3.86 -7.78
C VAL A 72 -10.20 4.88 -7.26
N SER A 73 -9.89 5.91 -8.04
CA SER A 73 -8.99 7.00 -7.64
C SER A 73 -9.56 7.76 -6.43
N LEU A 74 -10.85 8.07 -6.45
CA LEU A 74 -11.55 8.71 -5.32
C LEU A 74 -11.52 7.84 -4.07
N PHE A 75 -11.80 6.54 -4.23
CA PHE A 75 -11.72 5.58 -3.13
C PHE A 75 -10.32 5.51 -2.49
N LEU A 76 -9.27 5.41 -3.31
CA LEU A 76 -7.89 5.38 -2.82
C LEU A 76 -7.49 6.69 -2.13
N LYS A 77 -8.01 7.81 -2.60
CA LYS A 77 -7.73 9.14 -2.02
C LYS A 77 -8.29 9.24 -0.61
N GLU A 78 -9.48 8.70 -0.38
CA GLU A 78 -10.11 8.68 0.94
C GLU A 78 -9.43 7.72 1.93
N HIS A 79 -8.96 6.55 1.45
CA HIS A 79 -8.44 5.50 2.34
C HIS A 79 -6.94 5.63 2.63
N ALA A 80 -6.13 5.97 1.63
CA ALA A 80 -4.66 5.99 1.74
C ALA A 80 -4.02 7.28 1.20
N GLY A 81 -4.82 8.22 0.66
CA GLY A 81 -4.33 9.44 0.02
C GLY A 81 -3.63 9.17 -1.32
N PHE A 82 -3.93 8.04 -1.96
CA PHE A 82 -3.43 7.69 -3.28
C PHE A 82 -4.38 8.15 -4.38
N THR A 83 -3.84 8.51 -5.54
CA THR A 83 -4.65 8.78 -6.73
C THR A 83 -4.15 7.95 -7.91
N ILE A 84 -5.03 7.72 -8.88
CA ILE A 84 -4.69 7.01 -10.11
C ILE A 84 -4.43 8.01 -11.21
N ARG A 85 -3.46 7.70 -12.07
CA ARG A 85 -3.25 8.38 -13.35
C ARG A 85 -3.29 7.36 -14.48
N LEU A 86 -4.10 7.65 -15.48
CA LEU A 86 -4.14 6.83 -16.69
C LEU A 86 -2.88 7.02 -17.53
N VAL A 87 -2.31 5.91 -18.00
CA VAL A 87 -1.16 5.90 -18.89
C VAL A 87 -1.38 4.93 -20.05
N ASP A 88 -1.00 5.35 -21.26
CA ASP A 88 -1.18 4.57 -22.49
C ASP A 88 -0.01 3.62 -22.80
N ILE A 89 1.17 3.85 -22.21
CA ILE A 89 2.40 3.09 -22.48
C ILE A 89 3.13 2.82 -21.16
N CYS A 90 3.81 1.68 -21.07
CA CYS A 90 4.69 1.36 -19.95
C CYS A 90 5.70 2.50 -19.70
N LEU A 91 5.72 3.01 -18.46
CA LEU A 91 6.59 4.10 -18.05
C LEU A 91 8.03 3.63 -17.84
N SER A 92 8.98 4.55 -17.92
CA SER A 92 10.32 4.28 -17.41
C SER A 92 10.26 4.04 -15.89
N LEU A 93 11.14 3.18 -15.37
CA LEU A 93 11.22 2.91 -13.92
C LEU A 93 11.33 4.21 -13.10
N ARG A 94 12.06 5.19 -13.62
CA ARG A 94 12.21 6.50 -12.98
C ARG A 94 10.88 7.25 -12.92
N ASP A 95 10.14 7.33 -14.02
CA ASP A 95 8.87 8.07 -14.06
C ASP A 95 7.80 7.39 -13.20
N PHE A 96 7.80 6.05 -13.17
CA PHE A 96 6.90 5.29 -12.30
C PHE A 96 7.20 5.57 -10.81
N LEU A 97 8.46 5.47 -10.37
CA LEU A 97 8.85 5.76 -8.99
C LEU A 97 8.60 7.23 -8.61
N VAL A 98 8.78 8.16 -9.54
CA VAL A 98 8.43 9.58 -9.32
C VAL A 98 6.94 9.71 -9.02
N GLY A 99 6.07 9.01 -9.75
CA GLY A 99 4.63 8.98 -9.44
C GLY A 99 4.34 8.55 -8.00
N LEU A 100 4.96 7.45 -7.58
CA LEU A 100 4.82 6.94 -6.21
C LEU A 100 5.25 7.99 -5.17
N ALA A 101 6.28 8.79 -5.45
CA ALA A 101 6.74 9.86 -4.56
C ALA A 101 5.62 10.88 -4.22
N PHE A 102 4.65 11.04 -5.13
CA PHE A 102 3.49 11.92 -4.97
C PHE A 102 2.20 11.15 -4.63
N ARG A 103 2.30 9.87 -4.26
CA ARG A 103 1.18 8.94 -4.07
C ARG A 103 0.28 8.82 -5.31
N VAL A 104 0.89 8.91 -6.49
CA VAL A 104 0.21 8.70 -7.77
C VAL A 104 0.59 7.33 -8.31
N PHE A 105 -0.40 6.47 -8.45
CA PHE A 105 -0.25 5.17 -9.08
C PHE A 105 -0.66 5.24 -10.55
N HIS A 106 0.16 4.67 -11.43
CA HIS A 106 -0.08 4.73 -12.87
C HIS A 106 -0.79 3.46 -13.33
N CYS A 107 -2.03 3.59 -13.83
CA CYS A 107 -2.82 2.47 -14.33
C CYS A 107 -2.93 2.51 -15.85
N THR A 108 -3.01 1.32 -16.45
CA THR A 108 -3.28 1.15 -17.88
C THR A 108 -4.78 0.99 -18.15
N ARG A 109 -5.17 1.22 -19.43
CA ARG A 109 -6.58 1.13 -19.87
C ARG A 109 -6.98 -0.18 -20.54
N TYR A 110 -6.02 -0.96 -21.01
CA TYR A 110 -6.30 -2.08 -21.91
C TYR A 110 -6.59 -3.35 -21.11
N VAL A 111 -7.54 -4.15 -21.59
CA VAL A 111 -7.83 -5.48 -21.07
C VAL A 111 -7.09 -6.50 -21.93
N ARG A 112 -6.60 -7.58 -21.30
CA ARG A 112 -5.92 -8.67 -22.01
C ARG A 112 -6.86 -9.37 -23.00
N ASN A 113 -6.32 -9.85 -24.13
CA ASN A 113 -7.06 -10.70 -25.05
C ASN A 113 -7.25 -12.11 -24.48
N ASP A 114 -8.32 -12.79 -24.91
CA ASP A 114 -8.68 -14.14 -24.45
C ASP A 114 -7.56 -15.19 -24.68
N ASP A 115 -6.75 -15.06 -25.73
CA ASP A 115 -5.65 -16.00 -26.02
C ASP A 115 -4.49 -15.96 -24.99
N VAL A 116 -4.40 -14.90 -24.19
CA VAL A 116 -3.35 -14.69 -23.16
C VAL A 116 -3.86 -14.96 -21.74
N PHE A 117 -5.06 -15.57 -21.64
CA PHE A 117 -5.84 -15.78 -20.41
C PHE A 117 -5.04 -16.19 -19.18
N PHE A 118 -4.08 -17.11 -19.36
CA PHE A 118 -3.33 -17.75 -18.27
C PHE A 118 -1.85 -17.34 -18.20
N PHE A 119 -1.33 -16.58 -19.17
CA PHE A 119 0.12 -16.46 -19.38
C PHE A 119 0.72 -15.08 -19.13
N SER A 120 -0.10 -14.05 -18.97
CA SER A 120 0.42 -12.69 -18.79
C SER A 120 0.97 -12.46 -17.39
N LEU A 121 2.24 -12.85 -17.19
CA LEU A 121 3.03 -12.56 -16.00
C LEU A 121 3.54 -11.11 -15.96
N PHE A 122 3.41 -10.38 -17.07
CA PHE A 122 3.96 -9.02 -17.21
C PHE A 122 3.07 -8.06 -18.02
N SER A 123 1.87 -8.49 -18.43
CA SER A 123 0.90 -7.54 -19.00
C SER A 123 0.20 -6.85 -17.84
N ASN A 124 0.69 -5.67 -17.51
CA ASN A 124 0.01 -4.69 -16.68
C ASN A 124 -1.26 -4.23 -17.40
N ASP A 125 -2.24 -5.11 -17.51
CA ASP A 125 -3.58 -4.82 -18.03
C ASP A 125 -4.45 -4.28 -16.89
N THR A 126 -5.60 -3.73 -17.23
CA THR A 126 -6.53 -3.18 -16.24
C THR A 126 -6.95 -4.24 -15.21
N CYS A 127 -7.02 -5.54 -15.57
CA CYS A 127 -7.30 -6.60 -14.61
C CYS A 127 -6.20 -6.73 -13.54
N HIS A 128 -4.94 -6.72 -13.96
CA HIS A 128 -3.78 -6.75 -13.08
C HIS A 128 -3.77 -5.56 -12.12
N GLU A 129 -3.98 -4.36 -12.65
CA GLU A 129 -3.97 -3.15 -11.82
C GLU A 129 -5.09 -3.17 -10.78
N LEU A 130 -6.33 -3.40 -11.23
CA LEU A 130 -7.52 -3.36 -10.38
C LEU A 130 -7.57 -4.49 -9.35
N LEU A 131 -7.28 -5.73 -9.76
CA LEU A 131 -7.38 -6.89 -8.87
C LEU A 131 -6.10 -7.13 -8.06
N GLY A 132 -4.94 -6.74 -8.58
CA GLY A 132 -3.66 -6.92 -7.89
C GLY A 132 -3.34 -5.78 -6.92
N HIS A 133 -3.26 -4.55 -7.44
CA HIS A 133 -2.67 -3.43 -6.70
C HIS A 133 -3.67 -2.67 -5.82
N ILE A 134 -4.87 -2.36 -6.33
CA ILE A 134 -5.79 -1.41 -5.68
C ILE A 134 -6.15 -1.80 -4.25
N SER A 135 -6.48 -3.08 -4.01
CA SER A 135 -6.82 -3.57 -2.65
C SER A 135 -5.73 -3.30 -1.63
N LEU A 136 -4.46 -3.41 -2.03
CA LEU A 136 -3.32 -3.19 -1.15
C LEU A 136 -2.92 -1.72 -1.07
N LEU A 137 -3.07 -0.96 -2.15
CA LEU A 137 -2.90 0.49 -2.13
C LEU A 137 -3.88 1.19 -1.18
N ALA A 138 -5.04 0.58 -0.94
CA ALA A 138 -6.00 1.05 0.07
C ALA A 138 -5.56 0.78 1.52
N GLU A 139 -4.56 -0.08 1.77
CA GLU A 139 -4.06 -0.36 3.12
C GLU A 139 -2.95 0.65 3.51
N PRO A 140 -3.13 1.47 4.56
CA PRO A 140 -2.19 2.54 4.89
C PRO A 140 -0.75 2.09 5.17
N CYS A 141 -0.57 0.92 5.80
CA CYS A 141 0.77 0.37 6.06
C CYS A 141 1.50 -0.01 4.77
N PHE A 142 0.78 -0.53 3.79
CA PHE A 142 1.34 -0.88 2.49
C PHE A 142 1.55 0.37 1.63
N ALA A 143 0.60 1.31 1.67
CA ALA A 143 0.72 2.59 0.99
C ALA A 143 2.07 3.24 1.29
N GLN A 144 2.54 3.25 2.54
CA GLN A 144 3.84 3.83 2.96
C GLN A 144 5.08 3.34 2.21
N PHE A 145 5.03 2.23 1.47
CA PHE A 145 6.11 1.84 0.55
C PHE A 145 6.39 2.89 -0.54
N TRP A 146 5.48 3.85 -0.74
CA TRP A 146 5.65 5.01 -1.62
C TRP A 146 6.87 5.88 -1.26
N GLU A 147 7.39 5.80 -0.04
CA GLU A 147 8.63 6.49 0.37
C GLU A 147 9.85 6.10 -0.49
N ILE A 148 9.81 4.94 -1.14
CA ILE A 148 10.80 4.54 -2.15
C ILE A 148 10.80 5.50 -3.34
N GLY A 149 9.62 6.00 -3.71
CA GLY A 149 9.47 7.03 -4.72
C GLY A 149 10.22 8.30 -4.33
N LEU A 150 10.13 8.75 -3.08
CA LEU A 150 10.90 9.89 -2.58
C LEU A 150 12.41 9.63 -2.68
N ALA A 151 12.86 8.44 -2.27
CA ALA A 151 14.27 8.06 -2.37
C ALA A 151 14.77 7.96 -3.83
N SER A 152 13.88 7.82 -4.81
CA SER A 152 14.27 7.81 -6.23
C SER A 152 14.57 9.20 -6.79
N LEU A 153 14.06 10.26 -6.14
CA LEU A 153 14.17 11.63 -6.62
C LEU A 153 15.64 12.10 -6.52
N GLY A 154 16.20 12.52 -7.65
CA GLY A 154 17.60 12.96 -7.73
C GLY A 154 18.65 11.85 -7.58
N ALA A 155 18.23 10.58 -7.47
CA ALA A 155 19.14 9.44 -7.42
C ALA A 155 19.74 9.11 -8.80
N SER A 156 20.93 8.51 -8.83
CA SER A 156 21.55 8.00 -10.07
C SER A 156 20.71 6.90 -10.72
N ASN A 157 20.90 6.65 -12.01
CA ASN A 157 20.16 5.59 -12.73
C ASN A 157 20.38 4.21 -12.10
N GLU A 158 21.62 3.91 -11.67
CA GLU A 158 21.95 2.66 -10.99
C GLU A 158 21.20 2.52 -9.65
N ALA A 159 21.12 3.60 -8.87
CA ALA A 159 20.36 3.60 -7.62
C ALA A 159 18.85 3.46 -7.87
N VAL A 160 18.31 4.11 -8.88
CA VAL A 160 16.90 3.97 -9.30
C VAL A 160 16.59 2.54 -9.71
N GLN A 161 17.47 1.88 -10.45
CA GLN A 161 17.29 0.47 -10.82
C GLN A 161 17.26 -0.44 -9.58
N LYS A 162 18.19 -0.24 -8.64
CA LYS A 162 18.20 -1.00 -7.37
C LYS A 162 16.93 -0.77 -6.54
N LEU A 163 16.47 0.48 -6.43
CA LEU A 163 15.22 0.83 -5.77
C LEU A 163 14.01 0.20 -6.46
N ALA A 164 13.96 0.28 -7.78
CA ALA A 164 12.89 -0.30 -8.57
C ALA A 164 12.81 -1.81 -8.35
N THR A 165 13.94 -2.52 -8.37
CA THR A 165 13.97 -3.96 -8.08
C THR A 165 13.48 -4.27 -6.65
N CYS A 166 13.91 -3.48 -5.66
CA CYS A 166 13.46 -3.65 -4.27
C CYS A 166 11.99 -3.29 -4.04
N TYR A 167 11.41 -2.44 -4.86
CA TYR A 167 9.97 -2.17 -4.87
C TYR A 167 9.21 -3.29 -5.58
N PHE A 168 9.70 -3.67 -6.76
CA PHE A 168 9.04 -4.58 -7.68
C PHE A 168 8.87 -5.98 -7.08
N PHE A 169 9.93 -6.57 -6.51
CA PHE A 169 9.82 -7.92 -5.94
C PHE A 169 8.76 -8.05 -4.83
N PRO A 170 8.75 -7.19 -3.81
CA PRO A 170 7.66 -7.16 -2.82
C PRO A 170 6.30 -6.84 -3.44
N VAL A 171 6.19 -5.79 -4.24
CA VAL A 171 4.87 -5.31 -4.67
C VAL A 171 4.23 -6.23 -5.70
N GLU A 172 5.01 -6.84 -6.58
CA GLU A 172 4.50 -7.74 -7.63
C GLU A 172 4.46 -9.20 -7.21
N PHE A 173 5.48 -9.66 -6.49
CA PHE A 173 5.71 -11.07 -6.19
C PHE A 173 5.90 -11.33 -4.69
N GLY A 174 5.51 -10.40 -3.84
CA GLY A 174 5.75 -10.47 -2.41
C GLY A 174 4.83 -11.46 -1.69
N LEU A 175 5.42 -12.07 -0.66
CA LEU A 175 4.76 -12.99 0.24
C LEU A 175 4.88 -12.47 1.66
N CYS A 176 3.86 -12.67 2.49
CA CYS A 176 3.92 -12.33 3.90
C CYS A 176 3.61 -13.56 4.76
N LYS A 177 4.11 -13.55 5.98
CA LYS A 177 3.78 -14.59 6.96
C LYS A 177 2.72 -14.07 7.93
N GLN A 178 1.58 -14.74 7.98
CA GLN A 178 0.46 -14.37 8.85
C GLN A 178 -0.02 -15.60 9.59
N GLU A 179 -0.05 -15.54 10.92
CA GLU A 179 -0.51 -16.65 11.77
C GLU A 179 0.24 -17.97 11.48
N GLY A 180 1.53 -17.88 11.16
CA GLY A 180 2.37 -19.02 10.82
C GLY A 180 2.17 -19.57 9.40
N GLN A 181 1.24 -19.03 8.62
CA GLN A 181 0.98 -19.42 7.24
C GLN A 181 1.58 -18.42 6.25
N LEU A 182 1.99 -18.94 5.08
CA LEU A 182 2.43 -18.12 3.96
C LEU A 182 1.20 -17.55 3.25
N ARG A 183 1.16 -16.24 3.09
CA ARG A 183 0.11 -15.50 2.39
C ARG A 183 0.70 -14.66 1.27
N VAL A 184 -0.11 -14.39 0.25
CA VAL A 184 0.28 -13.66 -0.94
C VAL A 184 -0.22 -12.23 -0.86
N TYR A 185 0.65 -11.28 -1.15
CA TYR A 185 0.28 -9.89 -1.38
C TYR A 185 0.86 -9.31 -2.69
N GLY A 186 1.72 -10.04 -3.40
CA GLY A 186 2.21 -9.59 -4.70
C GLY A 186 1.07 -9.42 -5.73
N ALA A 187 0.96 -8.26 -6.36
CA ALA A 187 -0.09 -7.94 -7.32
C ALA A 187 -0.11 -8.89 -8.53
N SER A 188 1.06 -9.25 -9.06
CA SER A 188 1.18 -10.24 -10.15
C SER A 188 0.68 -11.62 -9.73
N LEU A 189 0.90 -12.02 -8.47
CA LEU A 189 0.38 -13.29 -7.94
C LEU A 189 -1.12 -13.23 -7.63
N LEU A 190 -1.63 -12.08 -7.20
CA LEU A 190 -3.05 -11.85 -6.93
C LEU A 190 -3.88 -11.71 -8.21
N SER A 191 -3.27 -11.39 -9.34
CA SER A 191 -3.93 -11.22 -10.64
C SER A 191 -3.69 -12.39 -11.62
N SER A 192 -2.86 -13.37 -11.24
CA SER A 192 -2.53 -14.53 -12.08
C SER A 192 -2.63 -15.84 -11.32
N ILE A 193 -3.62 -16.64 -11.69
CA ILE A 193 -3.84 -17.99 -11.14
C ILE A 193 -2.66 -18.91 -11.45
N SER A 194 -2.07 -18.79 -12.64
CA SER A 194 -0.91 -19.59 -13.05
C SER A 194 0.31 -19.29 -12.19
N GLY A 195 0.56 -18.00 -11.91
CA GLY A 195 1.64 -17.58 -11.02
C GLY A 195 1.46 -18.12 -9.60
N LEU A 196 0.23 -18.08 -9.08
CA LEU A 196 -0.10 -18.64 -7.79
C LEU A 196 0.07 -20.17 -7.75
N LYS A 197 -0.42 -20.90 -8.75
CA LYS A 197 -0.24 -22.36 -8.85
C LYS A 197 1.24 -22.75 -8.94
N HIS A 198 2.04 -22.00 -9.67
CA HIS A 198 3.48 -22.20 -9.73
C HIS A 198 4.13 -22.06 -8.34
N LEU A 199 3.82 -20.98 -7.61
CA LEU A 199 4.30 -20.79 -6.25
C LEU A 199 3.92 -21.96 -5.33
N LEU A 200 2.67 -22.43 -5.41
CA LEU A 200 2.14 -23.53 -4.60
C LEU A 200 2.71 -24.90 -4.99
N SER A 201 3.24 -25.05 -6.21
CA SER A 201 3.86 -26.31 -6.65
C SER A 201 5.18 -26.62 -5.94
N GLY A 202 5.76 -25.64 -5.21
CA GLY A 202 7.02 -25.80 -4.50
C GLY A 202 8.27 -25.76 -5.40
N SER A 203 8.11 -25.48 -6.70
CA SER A 203 9.22 -25.30 -7.64
C SER A 203 10.07 -24.07 -7.32
N ALA A 204 9.48 -23.07 -6.66
CA ALA A 204 10.10 -21.77 -6.44
C ALA A 204 10.78 -21.64 -5.07
N LYS A 205 11.88 -20.88 -5.03
CA LYS A 205 12.65 -20.65 -3.81
C LYS A 205 12.09 -19.44 -3.07
N VAL A 206 11.62 -19.64 -1.84
CA VAL A 206 11.19 -18.56 -0.96
C VAL A 206 12.36 -18.12 -0.07
N LYS A 207 12.71 -16.84 -0.10
CA LYS A 207 13.79 -16.24 0.70
C LYS A 207 13.25 -15.10 1.57
N PRO A 208 13.86 -14.81 2.74
CA PRO A 208 13.49 -13.64 3.51
C PRO A 208 13.77 -12.36 2.72
N PHE A 209 12.89 -11.38 2.82
CA PHE A 209 13.05 -10.08 2.19
C PHE A 209 14.22 -9.32 2.84
N ASP A 210 15.25 -9.04 2.04
CA ASP A 210 16.37 -8.16 2.37
C ASP A 210 16.67 -7.29 1.14
N PRO A 211 16.43 -5.96 1.21
CA PRO A 211 16.68 -5.05 0.10
C PRO A 211 18.10 -5.13 -0.48
N LYS A 212 19.13 -5.43 0.34
CA LYS A 212 20.52 -5.54 -0.13
C LYS A 212 20.75 -6.77 -1.01
N VAL A 213 19.95 -7.82 -0.82
CA VAL A 213 19.96 -9.05 -1.62
C VAL A 213 19.00 -8.88 -2.81
N THR A 214 17.78 -8.40 -2.55
CA THR A 214 16.73 -8.24 -3.55
C THR A 214 17.14 -7.28 -4.67
N CYS A 215 17.85 -6.18 -4.38
CA CYS A 215 18.29 -5.24 -5.43
C CYS A 215 19.22 -5.85 -6.50
N LYS A 216 19.83 -7.01 -6.23
CA LYS A 216 20.73 -7.72 -7.15
C LYS A 216 20.02 -8.85 -7.89
N GLN A 217 18.79 -9.17 -7.51
CA GLN A 217 18.03 -10.25 -8.12
C GLN A 217 17.56 -9.82 -9.52
N GLU A 218 17.79 -10.68 -10.50
CA GLU A 218 17.26 -10.49 -11.85
C GLU A 218 15.76 -10.74 -11.86
N CYS A 219 15.01 -9.81 -12.48
CA CYS A 219 13.58 -9.91 -12.67
C CYS A 219 13.29 -10.60 -14.01
N LEU A 220 12.65 -11.76 -13.95
CA LEU A 220 12.27 -12.51 -15.15
C LEU A 220 10.91 -12.01 -15.65
N ILE A 221 10.88 -11.34 -16.80
CA ILE A 221 9.63 -10.77 -17.36
C ILE A 221 8.87 -11.75 -18.26
N THR A 222 9.53 -12.79 -18.75
CA THR A 222 8.96 -13.76 -19.71
C THR A 222 8.56 -15.09 -19.09
N THR A 223 9.08 -15.40 -17.89
CA THR A 223 8.90 -16.68 -17.21
C THR A 223 8.51 -16.49 -15.75
N PHE A 224 8.09 -17.57 -15.09
CA PHE A 224 7.83 -17.54 -13.66
C PHE A 224 9.10 -17.15 -12.89
N GLN A 225 8.93 -16.40 -11.81
CA GLN A 225 10.06 -16.07 -10.94
C GLN A 225 10.60 -17.34 -10.29
N GLU A 226 11.93 -17.48 -10.30
CA GLU A 226 12.61 -18.57 -9.59
C GLU A 226 12.66 -18.32 -8.08
N VAL A 227 12.65 -17.05 -7.68
CA VAL A 227 12.81 -16.60 -6.31
C VAL A 227 11.70 -15.65 -5.91
N TYR A 228 11.06 -15.94 -4.79
CA TYR A 228 10.07 -15.09 -4.14
C TYR A 228 10.60 -14.62 -2.79
N PHE A 229 10.20 -13.41 -2.37
CA PHE A 229 10.64 -12.84 -1.11
C PHE A 229 9.49 -12.79 -0.09
N VAL A 230 9.75 -13.26 1.13
CA VAL A 230 8.80 -13.26 2.24
C VAL A 230 9.16 -12.20 3.29
N SER A 231 8.17 -11.42 3.72
CA SER A 231 8.24 -10.50 4.85
C SER A 231 7.44 -11.04 6.04
N GLU A 232 7.88 -10.76 7.28
CA GLU A 232 7.10 -11.12 8.47
C GLU A 232 5.93 -10.15 8.66
N SER A 233 6.12 -8.88 8.29
CA SER A 233 5.04 -7.88 8.24
C SER A 233 5.34 -6.76 7.24
N PHE A 234 4.31 -6.00 6.87
CA PHE A 234 4.48 -4.79 6.07
C PHE A 234 5.30 -3.72 6.80
N GLU A 235 5.21 -3.67 8.14
CA GLU A 235 6.01 -2.77 8.98
C GLU A 235 7.50 -3.08 8.85
N GLU A 236 7.87 -4.36 8.99
CA GLU A 236 9.27 -4.81 8.87
C GLU A 236 9.82 -4.51 7.48
N ALA A 237 9.06 -4.83 6.42
CA ALA A 237 9.51 -4.58 5.06
C ALA A 237 9.62 -3.07 4.75
N LYS A 238 8.74 -2.23 5.33
CA LYS A 238 8.87 -0.76 5.28
C LYS A 238 10.15 -0.28 5.97
N GLU A 239 10.44 -0.75 7.18
CA GLU A 239 11.64 -0.37 7.93
C GLU A 239 12.92 -0.76 7.18
N LYS A 240 12.99 -1.99 6.66
CA LYS A 240 14.09 -2.45 5.81
C LYS A 240 14.28 -1.56 4.58
N MET A 241 13.19 -1.14 3.93
CA MET A 241 13.28 -0.23 2.78
C MET A 241 13.73 1.18 3.18
N ARG A 242 13.30 1.70 4.33
CA ARG A 242 13.79 2.98 4.87
C ARG A 242 15.28 2.94 5.16
N GLU A 243 15.77 1.86 5.75
CA GLU A 243 17.21 1.66 5.97
C GLU A 243 17.99 1.55 4.66
N PHE A 244 17.44 0.84 3.67
CA PHE A 244 18.04 0.74 2.35
C PHE A 244 18.10 2.09 1.65
N ALA A 245 17.04 2.89 1.71
CA ALA A 245 17.00 4.24 1.14
C ALA A 245 18.10 5.16 1.71
N LYS A 246 18.44 5.03 3.00
CA LYS A 246 19.56 5.79 3.61
C LYS A 246 20.93 5.45 3.00
N THR A 247 21.08 4.29 2.36
CA THR A 247 22.34 3.92 1.68
C THR A 247 22.51 4.63 0.34
N ILE A 248 21.46 5.24 -0.18
CA ILE A 248 21.47 5.96 -1.45
C ILE A 248 22.01 7.35 -1.22
N LYS A 249 23.03 7.71 -1.98
CA LYS A 249 23.67 9.03 -1.87
C LYS A 249 22.73 10.09 -2.43
N HIS A 250 22.24 10.96 -1.55
CA HIS A 250 21.56 12.19 -1.92
C HIS A 250 22.35 13.40 -1.44
N PRO A 251 22.41 14.49 -2.23
CA PRO A 251 23.04 15.73 -1.79
C PRO A 251 22.20 16.52 -0.79
N PHE A 252 20.95 16.12 -0.53
CA PHE A 252 20.00 16.84 0.32
C PHE A 252 18.92 15.91 0.87
N GLY A 253 18.31 16.28 2.00
CA GLY A 253 17.13 15.60 2.52
C GLY A 253 15.87 16.04 1.77
N MET A 254 14.84 15.19 1.76
CA MET A 254 13.55 15.50 1.15
C MET A 254 12.43 15.13 2.11
N GLN A 255 11.34 15.90 2.06
CA GLN A 255 10.11 15.59 2.76
C GLN A 255 8.92 15.85 1.84
N TYR A 256 7.95 14.94 1.84
CA TYR A 256 6.69 15.16 1.17
C TYR A 256 5.75 15.98 2.06
N ASN A 257 5.20 17.06 1.53
CA ASN A 257 4.14 17.82 2.17
C ASN A 257 2.78 17.35 1.61
N PRO A 258 1.93 16.70 2.43
CA PRO A 258 0.65 16.17 1.98
C PRO A 258 -0.41 17.26 1.71
N TYR A 259 -0.30 18.44 2.33
CA TYR A 259 -1.26 19.54 2.15
C TYR A 259 -1.11 20.20 0.79
N THR A 260 0.13 20.42 0.36
CA THR A 260 0.44 21.04 -0.93
C THR A 260 0.77 20.03 -2.03
N GLN A 261 0.77 18.74 -1.70
CA GLN A 261 1.16 17.64 -2.59
C GLN A 261 2.51 17.89 -3.27
N SER A 262 3.48 18.42 -2.52
CA SER A 262 4.78 18.85 -3.05
C SER A 262 5.93 18.27 -2.24
N VAL A 263 7.11 18.16 -2.87
CA VAL A 263 8.32 17.69 -2.20
C VAL A 263 9.16 18.90 -1.80
N GLN A 264 9.38 19.06 -0.51
CA GLN A 264 10.26 20.06 0.06
C GLN A 264 11.68 19.53 0.16
N ILE A 265 12.64 20.33 -0.30
CA ILE A 265 14.07 20.02 -0.24
C ILE A 265 14.66 20.63 1.04
N LEU A 266 15.17 19.78 1.92
CA LEU A 266 15.80 20.13 3.19
C LEU A 266 17.29 20.40 2.94
N LYS A 267 17.61 21.62 2.49
CA LYS A 267 18.97 22.04 2.11
C LYS A 267 19.64 23.00 3.10
N ASP A 268 18.85 23.65 3.96
CA ASP A 268 19.34 24.68 4.88
C ASP A 268 18.67 24.56 6.25
N THR A 269 19.24 25.23 7.25
CA THR A 269 18.73 25.18 8.63
C THR A 269 17.33 25.79 8.75
N LYS A 270 16.94 26.72 7.87
CA LYS A 270 15.61 27.35 7.88
C LYS A 270 14.52 26.38 7.45
N SER A 271 14.73 25.66 6.34
CA SER A 271 13.82 24.62 5.86
C SER A 271 13.67 23.50 6.89
N ILE A 272 14.78 23.05 7.49
CA ILE A 272 14.73 22.05 8.57
C ILE A 272 13.98 22.58 9.79
N ALA A 273 14.22 23.82 10.22
CA ALA A 273 13.52 24.42 11.35
C ALA A 273 12.01 24.56 11.12
N SER A 274 11.58 24.87 9.89
CA SER A 274 10.15 24.90 9.53
C SER A 274 9.48 23.56 9.80
N VAL A 275 10.10 22.47 9.34
CA VAL A 275 9.60 21.11 9.53
C VAL A 275 9.56 20.72 11.01
N VAL A 276 10.61 21.06 11.77
CA VAL A 276 10.65 20.79 13.21
C VAL A 276 9.53 21.53 13.95
N ASN A 277 9.24 22.77 13.55
CA ASN A 277 8.15 23.54 14.15
C ASN A 277 6.77 22.94 13.82
N GLU A 278 6.56 22.47 12.59
CA GLU A 278 5.34 21.75 12.20
C GLU A 278 5.16 20.47 13.03
N LEU A 279 6.21 19.65 13.15
CA LEU A 279 6.17 18.44 13.97
C LEU A 279 5.94 18.74 15.45
N ARG A 280 6.46 19.85 15.96
CA ARG A 280 6.20 20.28 17.34
C ARG A 280 4.73 20.61 17.55
N HIS A 281 4.09 21.29 16.59
CA HIS A 281 2.66 21.57 16.65
C HIS A 281 1.82 20.29 16.68
N GLU A 282 2.15 19.30 15.85
CA GLU A 282 1.50 17.98 15.87
C GLU A 282 1.69 17.27 17.22
N LEU A 283 2.90 17.33 17.81
CA LEU A 283 3.16 16.78 19.14
C LEU A 283 2.36 17.50 20.24
N ASP A 284 2.17 18.82 20.14
CA ASP A 284 1.36 19.59 21.08
C ASP A 284 -0.12 19.15 21.02
N ILE A 285 -0.65 18.89 19.82
CA ILE A 285 -2.02 18.36 19.63
C ILE A 285 -2.16 16.98 20.29
N VAL A 286 -1.20 16.08 20.06
CA VAL A 286 -1.21 14.74 20.69
C VAL A 286 -1.11 14.84 22.21
N SER A 287 -0.27 15.74 22.72
CA SER A 287 -0.11 16.00 24.15
C SER A 287 -1.40 16.52 24.80
N ASP A 288 -2.10 17.46 24.15
CA ASP A 288 -3.39 17.97 24.62
C ASP A 288 -4.47 16.87 24.61
N ALA A 289 -4.51 16.04 23.56
CA ALA A 289 -5.42 14.89 23.50
C ALA A 289 -5.18 13.90 24.64
N LEU A 290 -3.91 13.56 24.93
CA LEU A 290 -3.54 12.70 26.05
C LEU A 290 -3.94 13.30 27.41
N SER A 291 -3.74 14.61 27.60
CA SER A 291 -4.15 15.33 28.81
C SER A 291 -5.68 15.30 29.01
N LYS A 292 -6.46 15.51 27.94
CA LYS A 292 -7.92 15.41 27.98
C LYS A 292 -8.40 13.99 28.33
N MET A 293 -7.77 12.96 27.76
CA MET A 293 -8.08 11.57 28.09
C MET A 293 -7.74 11.23 29.55
N GLY A 294 -6.58 11.69 30.05
CA GLY A 294 -6.18 11.50 31.44
C GLY A 294 -7.22 12.07 32.42
N LYS A 295 -7.68 13.31 32.19
CA LYS A 295 -8.74 13.94 32.99
C LYS A 295 -10.06 13.18 32.96
N GLN A 296 -10.45 12.63 31.81
CA GLN A 296 -11.67 11.82 31.69
C GLN A 296 -11.57 10.47 32.43
N LEU A 297 -10.38 9.85 32.46
CA LEU A 297 -10.13 8.61 33.19
C LEU A 297 -10.12 8.84 34.70
N GLU A 298 -9.55 9.95 35.17
CA GLU A 298 -9.60 10.35 36.59
C GLU A 298 -11.04 10.63 37.08
N VAL A 299 -11.87 11.27 36.25
CA VAL A 299 -13.30 11.50 36.54
C VAL A 299 -14.11 10.19 36.57
N LYS A 300 -13.78 9.20 35.72
CA LYS A 300 -14.41 7.88 35.78
C LYS A 300 -14.01 7.11 37.04
N HIS A 301 -12.76 7.22 37.49
CA HIS A 301 -12.32 6.62 38.75
C HIS A 301 -12.93 7.28 40.00
N SER A 302 -13.23 8.58 39.97
CA SER A 302 -13.92 9.25 41.07
C SER A 302 -15.42 8.91 41.12
N HIS A 303 -16.08 8.71 39.97
CA HIS A 303 -17.46 8.21 39.93
C HIS A 303 -17.61 6.73 40.34
N HIS A 304 -16.62 5.87 40.08
CA HIS A 304 -16.65 4.50 40.62
C HIS A 304 -16.41 4.42 42.13
N ARG A 305 -15.67 5.37 42.73
CA ARG A 305 -15.57 5.46 44.21
C ARG A 305 -16.82 6.05 44.86
N CYS A 306 -17.60 6.85 44.14
CA CYS A 306 -18.84 7.44 44.66
C CYS A 306 -20.05 6.46 44.64
N GLY A 307 -19.92 5.28 44.03
CA GLY A 307 -20.98 4.26 43.96
C GLY A 307 -20.96 3.20 45.07
N VAL A 308 -20.00 3.23 46.00
CA VAL A 308 -19.85 2.24 47.08
C VAL A 308 -19.82 2.93 48.45
N LEU A 309 -20.77 3.82 48.73
CA LEU A 309 -21.01 4.34 50.08
C LEU A 309 -22.51 4.57 50.30
N SER A 310 -23.29 3.48 50.33
CA SER A 310 -24.60 3.43 50.99
C SER A 310 -25.08 1.98 51.03
N ASN A 311 -24.60 1.23 52.02
CA ASN A 311 -25.43 0.22 52.68
C ASN A 311 -24.89 0.00 54.09
N SER A 312 -25.54 0.69 55.01
CA SER A 312 -25.45 0.52 56.45
C SER A 312 -25.77 -0.94 56.81
N ILE A 313 -24.79 -1.67 57.33
CA ILE A 313 -25.06 -2.88 58.13
C ILE A 313 -24.45 -2.61 59.50
N LEU A 314 -25.32 -2.25 60.44
CA LEU A 314 -25.07 -2.28 61.88
C LEU A 314 -24.68 -3.72 62.27
N PHE A 315 -23.52 -3.90 62.90
CA PHE A 315 -23.24 -5.05 63.74
C PHE A 315 -23.40 -4.64 65.21
N PRO A 316 -24.21 -5.36 66.03
CA PRO A 316 -24.28 -5.09 67.46
C PRO A 316 -23.08 -5.72 68.17
N ALA A 317 -22.42 -4.93 69.03
CA ALA A 317 -21.45 -5.42 69.99
C ALA A 317 -22.16 -6.28 71.05
N VAL A 318 -21.84 -7.57 71.11
CA VAL A 318 -22.25 -8.46 72.20
C VAL A 318 -21.08 -8.58 73.17
N PHE A 319 -21.29 -8.03 74.36
CA PHE A 319 -20.55 -8.30 75.60
C PHE A 319 -20.46 -9.80 75.87
N PHE A 320 -19.28 -10.29 76.27
CA PHE A 320 -19.21 -11.41 77.22
C PHE A 320 -18.01 -11.25 78.17
N LEU A 321 -18.33 -11.17 79.46
CA LEU A 321 -17.41 -11.24 80.59
C LEU A 321 -16.93 -12.69 80.81
N GLY A 322 -15.65 -12.81 81.19
CA GLY A 322 -15.07 -13.70 82.21
C GLY A 322 -15.48 -15.16 82.33
N LEU A 323 -14.51 -16.07 82.17
CA LEU A 323 -13.73 -16.68 83.26
C LEU A 323 -12.54 -17.48 82.68
#